data_AF-A0A673FF94-F1
#
_entry.id   AF-A0A673FF94-F1
#
_cell.length_a   1.000
_cell.length_b   1.000
_cell.length_c   1.000
_cell.angle_alpha   90.00
_cell.angle_beta   90.00
_cell.angle_gamma   90.00
#
_symmetry.space_group_name_H-M   'P 1'
#
loop_
_entity.id
_entity.type
_entity.pdbx_description
1 polymer ?
#
loop_
_entity_poly.entity_id
_entity_poly.type
_entity_poly.pdbx_seq_one_letter_code
_entity_poly.pdbx_strand_id
1 'polypeptide(L)'
;LTGSTYHSKLVAMDCEMVGTGPGGKCSEVARCSIVNYYGSVLYDKYILPRNPVTDYRTRWSGIRKHHLQQAVAFEDAQNEVRRHLYLTTLHCIYKFLFRWVYML
;
A
#
# COMPACT_ATOMS: atom_id res chain seq x y z
N LEU A 1 -17.14 25.90 17.56
CA LEU A 1 -17.81 25.01 16.60
C LEU A 1 -16.81 23.93 16.22
N THR A 2 -16.98 22.75 16.81
CA THR A 2 -16.08 21.61 16.68
C THR A 2 -16.05 21.15 15.22
N GLY A 3 -14.88 21.24 14.59
CA GLY A 3 -14.64 20.76 13.23
C GLY A 3 -14.82 19.26 13.18
N SER A 4 -16.04 18.81 12.88
CA SER A 4 -16.31 17.44 12.48
C SER A 4 -15.64 17.23 11.12
N THR A 5 -14.39 16.77 11.14
CA THR A 5 -13.74 16.20 9.96
C THR A 5 -14.62 15.06 9.50
N TYR A 6 -15.37 15.26 8.42
CA TYR A 6 -16.08 14.19 7.74
C TYR A 6 -15.06 13.09 7.45
N HIS A 7 -15.07 12.02 8.24
CA HIS A 7 -14.50 10.75 7.86
C HIS A 7 -15.29 10.32 6.63
N SER A 8 -14.79 10.67 5.45
CA SER A 8 -15.30 10.12 4.20
C SER A 8 -15.17 8.61 4.35
N LYS A 9 -16.30 7.92 4.49
CA LYS A 9 -16.41 6.47 4.62
C LYS A 9 -15.87 5.71 3.41
N LEU A 10 -15.34 6.41 2.42
CA LEU A 10 -14.80 5.90 1.18
C LEU A 10 -13.37 6.38 1.04
N VAL A 11 -12.48 5.42 0.84
CA VAL A 11 -11.10 5.67 0.38
C VAL A 11 -10.81 4.75 -0.80
N ALA A 12 -9.94 5.22 -1.67
CA ALA A 12 -9.31 4.36 -2.66
C ALA A 12 -7.91 4.02 -2.17
N MET A 13 -7.53 2.75 -2.34
CA MET A 13 -6.19 2.27 -2.07
C MET A 13 -5.61 1.67 -3.34
N ASP A 14 -4.35 1.99 -3.59
CA ASP A 14 -3.53 1.32 -4.59
C ASP A 14 -2.20 0.90 -3.95
N CYS A 15 -1.67 -0.22 -4.41
CA CYS A 15 -0.41 -0.76 -3.93
C CYS A 15 0.47 -1.06 -5.13
N GLU A 16 1.78 -0.90 -4.94
CA GLU A 16 2.78 -1.37 -5.90
C GLU A 16 3.55 -2.53 -5.28
N MET A 17 3.77 -3.58 -6.07
CA MET A 17 4.34 -4.85 -5.60
C MET A 17 5.66 -5.15 -6.29
N VAL A 18 6.54 -5.78 -5.53
CA VAL A 18 7.80 -6.35 -5.99
C VAL A 18 7.77 -7.86 -5.81
N GLY A 19 8.63 -8.54 -6.57
CA GLY A 19 8.90 -9.97 -6.47
C GLY A 19 9.98 -10.26 -5.42
N THR A 20 9.67 -11.19 -4.52
CA THR A 20 10.58 -11.77 -3.54
C THR A 20 10.70 -13.28 -3.72
N GLY A 21 11.69 -13.89 -3.07
CA GLY A 21 11.94 -15.34 -3.14
C GLY A 21 12.47 -15.81 -4.51
N PRO A 22 12.60 -17.14 -4.71
CA PRO A 22 13.16 -17.71 -5.92
C PRO A 22 12.41 -17.27 -7.19
N GLY A 23 13.12 -16.60 -8.10
CA GLY A 23 12.56 -16.10 -9.36
C GLY A 23 11.50 -15.01 -9.19
N GLY A 24 11.44 -14.31 -8.06
CA GLY A 24 10.51 -13.20 -7.83
C GLY A 24 9.03 -13.61 -7.82
N LYS A 25 8.75 -14.89 -7.53
CA LYS A 25 7.39 -15.48 -7.60
C LYS A 25 6.47 -15.05 -6.46
N CYS A 26 7.02 -14.63 -5.33
CA CYS A 26 6.25 -14.10 -4.21
C CYS A 26 6.03 -12.60 -4.42
N SER A 27 4.78 -12.12 -4.36
CA SER A 27 4.50 -10.68 -4.47
C SER A 27 4.42 -10.07 -3.07
N GLU A 28 5.21 -9.03 -2.83
CA GLU A 28 5.17 -8.24 -1.60
C GLU A 28 5.00 -6.76 -1.91
N VAL A 29 4.28 -6.04 -1.03
CA VAL A 29 4.03 -4.60 -1.19
C VAL A 29 5.32 -3.81 -0.99
N ALA A 30 5.53 -2.84 -1.88
CA ALA A 30 6.67 -1.93 -1.85
C ALA A 30 6.25 -0.45 -1.82
N ARG A 31 4.98 -0.15 -2.12
CA ARG A 31 4.35 1.15 -1.91
C ARG A 31 2.86 0.96 -1.67
N CYS A 32 2.28 1.77 -0.80
CA CYS A 32 0.84 1.86 -0.64
C CYS A 32 0.43 3.34 -0.66
N SER A 33 -0.64 3.62 -1.40
CA SER A 33 -1.25 4.93 -1.53
C SER A 33 -2.72 4.84 -1.16
N ILE A 34 -3.21 5.74 -0.32
CA ILE A 34 -4.59 5.87 0.10
C ILE A 34 -5.03 7.30 -0.09
N VAL A 35 -6.14 7.49 -0.79
CA VAL A 35 -6.78 8.80 -1.01
C VAL A 35 -8.22 8.77 -0.52
N ASN A 36 -8.70 9.92 -0.02
CA ASN A 36 -10.10 10.08 0.35
C ASN A 36 -10.99 10.35 -0.89
N TYR A 37 -12.29 10.44 -0.68
CA TYR A 37 -13.27 10.75 -1.75
C TYR A 37 -12.96 12.04 -2.53
N TYR A 38 -12.35 13.03 -1.86
CA TYR A 38 -11.99 14.32 -2.46
C TYR A 38 -10.61 14.29 -3.16
N GLY A 39 -9.96 13.12 -3.22
CA GLY A 39 -8.63 12.95 -3.80
C GLY A 39 -7.48 13.43 -2.91
N SER A 40 -7.74 13.79 -1.65
CA SER A 40 -6.67 14.13 -0.71
C SER A 40 -5.89 12.87 -0.32
N VAL A 41 -4.56 12.95 -0.36
CA VAL A 41 -3.67 11.86 0.05
C VAL A 41 -3.73 11.70 1.57
N LEU A 42 -4.18 10.54 2.02
CA LEU A 42 -4.19 10.14 3.43
C LEU A 42 -2.93 9.36 3.81
N TYR A 43 -2.39 8.59 2.85
CA TYR A 43 -1.21 7.77 3.02
C TYR A 43 -0.53 7.61 1.66
N ASP A 44 0.78 7.81 1.56
CA ASP A 44 1.56 7.47 0.38
C ASP A 44 3.00 7.23 0.82
N LYS A 45 3.37 5.96 0.97
CA LYS A 45 4.68 5.59 1.50
C LYS A 45 5.24 4.37 0.79
N TYR A 46 6.56 4.38 0.63
CA TYR A 46 7.31 3.17 0.30
C TYR A 46 7.38 2.26 1.53
N ILE A 47 7.23 0.96 1.29
CA ILE A 47 7.19 -0.08 2.32
C ILE A 47 8.34 -1.03 2.04
N LEU A 48 9.12 -1.34 3.07
CA LEU A 48 10.19 -2.32 2.97
C LEU A 48 9.57 -3.74 3.01
N PRO A 49 9.71 -4.55 1.95
CA PRO A 49 9.25 -5.94 1.98
C PRO A 49 9.97 -6.74 3.07
N ARG A 50 9.32 -7.78 3.59
CA ARG A 50 9.90 -8.64 4.63
C ARG A 50 11.04 -9.48 4.10
N ASN A 51 10.93 -9.88 2.83
CA ASN A 51 11.95 -10.69 2.16
C ASN A 51 12.77 -9.84 1.18
N PRO A 52 14.03 -10.24 0.91
CA PRO A 52 14.84 -9.58 -0.09
C PRO A 52 14.15 -9.55 -1.47
N VAL A 53 14.16 -8.37 -2.08
CA VAL A 53 13.60 -8.17 -3.42
C VAL A 53 14.51 -8.82 -4.46
N THR A 54 13.96 -9.74 -5.22
CA THR A 54 14.64 -10.44 -6.32
C THR A 54 14.19 -9.92 -7.69
N ASP A 55 13.01 -9.32 -7.78
CA ASP A 55 12.51 -8.65 -8.98
C ASP A 55 11.71 -7.40 -8.60
N TYR A 56 12.18 -6.21 -9.01
CA TYR A 56 11.47 -4.96 -8.70
C TYR A 56 10.21 -4.76 -9.53
N ARG A 57 10.05 -5.49 -10.64
CA ARG A 57 8.92 -5.33 -11.57
C ARG A 57 8.76 -3.88 -12.04
N THR A 58 9.87 -3.13 -12.13
CA THR A 58 9.91 -1.67 -12.31
C THR A 58 9.09 -1.19 -13.51
N ARG A 59 9.01 -1.98 -14.59
CA ARG A 59 8.18 -1.67 -15.76
C ARG A 59 6.71 -1.47 -15.40
N TRP A 60 6.20 -2.19 -14.40
CA TRP A 60 4.80 -2.14 -13.98
C TRP A 60 4.60 -1.39 -12.67
N SER A 61 5.57 -1.48 -11.75
CA SER A 61 5.48 -0.96 -10.38
C SER A 61 6.11 0.41 -10.20
N GLY A 62 7.01 0.82 -11.10
CA GLY A 62 7.86 1.99 -10.93
C GLY A 62 8.88 1.91 -9.78
N ILE A 63 8.90 0.82 -9.00
CA ILE A 63 9.78 0.68 -7.82
C ILE A 63 11.23 0.45 -8.26
N ARG A 64 12.16 1.13 -7.57
CA ARG A 64 13.61 1.02 -7.74
C ARG A 64 14.25 0.82 -6.38
N LYS A 65 15.47 0.28 -6.36
CA LYS A 65 16.23 0.00 -5.12
C LYS A 65 16.32 1.20 -4.17
N HIS A 66 16.52 2.41 -4.69
CA HIS A 66 16.65 3.61 -3.85
C HIS A 66 15.35 3.98 -3.13
N HIS A 67 14.18 3.68 -3.70
CA HIS A 67 12.90 3.91 -3.02
C HIS A 67 12.80 3.13 -1.71
N LEU A 68 13.48 1.98 -1.60
CA LEU A 68 13.43 1.11 -0.43
C LEU A 68 14.49 1.43 0.63
N GLN A 69 15.41 2.38 0.38
CA GLN A 69 16.50 2.70 1.32
C GLN A 69 15.99 3.37 2.61
N GLN A 70 14.89 4.12 2.53
CA GLN A 70 14.26 4.82 3.66
C GLN A 70 12.78 4.43 3.77
N ALA A 71 12.41 3.26 3.27
CA ALA A 71 11.04 2.79 3.31
C ALA A 71 10.63 2.40 4.74
N VAL A 72 9.33 2.54 5.03
CA VAL A 72 8.75 2.18 6.32
C VAL A 72 8.76 0.66 6.46
N ALA A 73 9.06 0.15 7.65
CA ALA A 73 8.98 -1.28 7.93
C ALA A 73 7.56 -1.79 7.67
N PHE A 74 7.47 -3.04 7.19
CA PHE A 74 6.20 -3.63 6.80
C PHE A 74 5.15 -3.58 7.92
N GLU A 75 5.55 -3.92 9.14
CA GLU A 75 4.69 -3.98 10.33
C GLU A 75 4.12 -2.59 10.67
N ASP A 76 4.97 -1.57 10.60
CA ASP A 76 4.57 -0.18 10.86
C ASP A 76 3.59 0.30 9.79
N ALA A 77 3.89 0.04 8.51
CA ALA A 77 3.01 0.38 7.41
C ALA A 77 1.65 -0.33 7.54
N GLN A 78 1.64 -1.61 7.95
CA GLN A 78 0.40 -2.36 8.15
C GLN A 78 -0.45 -1.75 9.27
N ASN A 79 0.18 -1.34 10.37
CA ASN A 79 -0.50 -0.68 11.49
C ASN A 79 -1.05 0.70 11.08
N GLU A 80 -0.28 1.48 10.32
CA GLU A 80 -0.72 2.77 9.80
C GLU A 80 -1.89 2.64 8.84
N VAL A 81 -1.80 1.71 7.87
CA VAL A 81 -2.87 1.44 6.90
C VAL A 81 -4.15 0.98 7.59
N ARG A 82 -4.07 0.08 8.59
CA ARG A 82 -5.25 -0.38 9.35
C ARG A 82 -6.04 0.78 9.98
N ARG A 83 -5.36 1.83 10.47
CA ARG A 83 -6.03 3.00 11.05
C ARG A 83 -6.90 3.75 10.03
N HIS A 84 -6.50 3.75 8.76
CA HIS A 84 -7.28 4.38 7.69
C HIS A 84 -8.46 3.50 7.21
N LEU A 85 -8.38 2.18 7.40
CA LEU A 85 -9.39 1.23 6.93
C LEU A 85 -10.45 0.82 7.96
N TYR A 86 -10.17 0.97 9.25
CA TYR A 86 -11.02 0.44 10.34
C TYR A 86 -12.49 0.90 10.31
N LEU A 87 -12.82 2.00 9.62
CA LEU A 87 -14.19 2.56 9.54
C LEU A 87 -14.66 2.85 8.10
N THR A 88 -13.97 2.29 7.08
CA THR A 88 -14.05 2.77 5.69
C THR A 88 -14.37 1.63 4.71
N THR A 89 -15.37 1.83 3.84
CA THR A 89 -15.65 0.96 2.69
C THR A 89 -14.61 1.21 1.60
N LEU A 90 -13.86 0.16 1.24
CA LEU A 90 -12.79 0.23 0.25
C LEU A 90 -13.36 0.05 -1.17
N HIS A 91 -13.18 1.03 -2.06
CA HIS A 91 -13.37 0.82 -3.50
C HIS A 91 -12.00 0.69 -4.16
N CYS A 92 -11.64 -0.55 -4.47
CA CYS A 92 -10.40 -0.89 -5.18
C CYS A 92 -10.48 -0.35 -6.61
N ILE A 93 -9.54 0.53 -6.99
CA ILE A 93 -9.40 0.93 -8.38
C ILE A 93 -8.34 0.01 -9.00
N TYR A 94 -8.81 -0.97 -9.76
CA TYR A 94 -8.10 -1.93 -10.59
C TYR A 94 -6.56 -1.83 -10.73
N LYS A 95 -5.85 -2.62 -9.92
CA LYS A 95 -4.71 -3.45 -10.32
C LYS A 95 -4.52 -4.60 -9.31
N PHE A 96 -5.14 -5.74 -9.58
CA PHE A 96 -4.84 -7.04 -8.93
C PHE A 96 -4.87 -7.10 -7.38
N LEU A 97 -5.85 -6.45 -6.74
CA LEU A 97 -6.11 -6.61 -5.31
C LEU A 97 -6.99 -7.83 -5.00
N PHE A 98 -6.54 -9.05 -5.28
CA PHE A 98 -7.28 -10.26 -4.89
C PHE A 98 -6.57 -11.17 -3.88
N ARG A 99 -5.35 -10.82 -3.44
CA ARG A 99 -4.59 -11.68 -2.50
C ARG A 99 -4.18 -11.02 -1.19
N TRP A 100 -4.36 -9.71 -1.03
CA TRP A 100 -3.91 -9.00 0.17
C TRP A 100 -5.00 -8.75 1.22
N VAL A 101 -6.23 -8.43 0.80
CA VAL A 101 -7.36 -8.23 1.72
C VAL A 101 -7.75 -9.54 2.42
N TYR A 102 -7.54 -10.70 1.78
CA TYR A 102 -7.81 -12.02 2.34
C TYR A 102 -6.67 -12.62 3.20
N MET A 103 -5.60 -11.87 3.45
CA MET A 103 -4.57 -12.22 4.45
C MET A 103 -4.68 -11.37 5.73
N LEU A 104 -5.83 -10.69 5.92
CA LEU A 104 -6.29 -10.12 7.18
C LEU A 104 -7.21 -11.11 7.90
#